data_AF-A0A9N9PJ55-F1
#
_entry.id   AF-A0A9N9PJ55-F1
#
_cell.length_a   1.000
_cell.length_b   1.000
_cell.length_c   1.000
_cell.angle_alpha   90.00
_cell.angle_beta   90.00
_cell.angle_gamma   90.00
#
_symmetry.space_group_name_H-M   'P 1'
#
loop_
_entity.id
_entity.type
_entity.pdbx_description
1 polymer ?
#
loop_
_entity_poly.entity_id
_entity_poly.type
_entity_poly.pdbx_seq_one_letter_code
_entity_poly.pdbx_strand_id
1 'polypeptide(L)' 'LHPEIMNDLPQSYIDLMEKCWNANSLNRPSAEDIAETAHRLLSSLVDTALQMKLNYNTLT' A
#
# COMPACT_ATOMS: atom_id res chain seq x y z
N LEU A 1 11.20 8.44 -16.56
CA LEU A 1 10.01 9.14 -16.06
C LEU A 1 9.32 8.21 -15.08
N HIS A 2 9.19 8.63 -13.82
CA HIS A 2 8.29 7.97 -12.88
C HIS A 2 6.89 8.60 -13.03
N PRO A 3 5.81 7.84 -12.87
CA PRO A 3 4.47 8.40 -12.84
C PRO A 3 4.31 9.37 -11.67
N GLU A 4 3.35 10.28 -11.83
CA GLU A 4 2.92 11.18 -10.76
C GLU A 4 2.23 10.35 -9.67
N ILE A 5 2.63 10.53 -8.41
CA ILE A 5 2.01 9.85 -7.27
C ILE A 5 0.83 10.70 -6.80
N MET A 6 -0.35 10.10 -6.71
CA MET A 6 -1.54 10.75 -6.17
C MET A 6 -1.51 10.70 -4.64
N ASN A 7 -1.76 11.84 -3.99
CA ASN A 7 -1.63 12.01 -2.53
C ASN A 7 -2.71 11.28 -1.71
N ASP A 8 -3.74 10.72 -2.36
CA ASP A 8 -4.81 9.97 -1.72
C ASP A 8 -4.49 8.47 -1.56
N LEU A 9 -3.35 8.02 -2.10
CA LEU A 9 -2.88 6.66 -1.93
C LEU A 9 -2.34 6.45 -0.50
N PRO A 10 -2.49 5.25 0.07
CA PRO A 10 -1.90 4.95 1.38
C PRO A 10 -0.40 5.27 1.40
N GLN A 11 0.08 5.95 2.45
CA GLN A 11 1.49 6.34 2.56
C GLN A 11 2.45 5.15 2.40
N SER A 12 2.08 4.00 2.93
CA SER A 12 2.83 2.75 2.80
C SER A 12 2.96 2.24 1.35
N TYR A 13 2.02 2.61 0.46
CA TYR A 13 2.16 2.37 -0.98
C TYR A 13 3.08 3.40 -1.63
N ILE A 14 2.97 4.68 -1.26
CA ILE A 14 3.87 5.75 -1.74
C ILE A 14 5.33 5.42 -1.40
N ASP A 15 5.60 5.08 -0.14
CA ASP A 15 6.94 4.71 0.35
C ASP A 15 7.52 3.49 -0.40
N LEU A 16 6.65 2.52 -0.75
CA LEU A 16 7.05 1.35 -1.55
C LEU A 16 7.44 1.77 -2.97
N MET A 17 6.64 2.61 -3.62
CA MET A 17 6.91 3.10 -4.97
C MET A 17 8.20 3.92 -5.04
N GLU A 18 8.45 4.79 -4.07
CA GLU A 18 9.69 5.57 -3.97
C GLU A 18 10.93 4.66 -3.84
N LYS A 19 10.86 3.61 -3.01
CA LYS A 19 11.94 2.62 -2.88
C LYS A 19 12.16 1.84 -4.18
N CYS A 20 11.10 1.43 -4.87
CA CYS A 20 11.19 0.75 -6.17
C CYS A 20 11.87 1.59 -7.25
N TRP A 21 11.71 2.92 -7.19
CA TRP A 21 12.30 3.87 -8.13
C TRP A 21 13.65 4.43 -7.69
N ASN A 22 14.27 3.88 -6.64
CA ASN A 22 15.58 4.36 -6.20
C ASN A 22 16.61 4.29 -7.34
N ALA A 23 17.36 5.38 -7.53
CA ALA A 23 18.38 5.47 -8.57
C ALA A 23 19.49 4.43 -8.37
N ASN A 24 19.81 4.11 -7.12
CA ASN A 24 20.72 3.04 -6.79
C ASN A 24 19.94 1.72 -6.72
N SER A 25 20.31 0.75 -7.56
CA SER A 25 19.68 -0.57 -7.61
C SER A 25 19.79 -1.36 -6.31
N LEU A 26 20.82 -1.12 -5.50
CA LEU A 26 21.02 -1.79 -4.20
C LEU A 26 20.02 -1.34 -3.14
N ASN A 27 19.40 -0.18 -3.33
CA ASN A 27 18.38 0.35 -2.42
C ASN A 27 16.96 -0.07 -2.82
N ARG A 28 16.80 -0.77 -3.95
CA ARG A 28 15.49 -1.25 -4.41
C ARG A 28 15.11 -2.49 -3.60
N PRO A 29 13.82 -2.65 -3.26
CA PRO A 29 13.35 -3.84 -2.57
C PRO A 29 13.45 -5.07 -3.49
N SER A 30 13.59 -6.24 -2.88
CA SER A 30 13.45 -7.51 -3.60
C SER A 30 12.00 -7.75 -4.01
N ALA A 31 11.77 -8.70 -4.92
CA ALA A 31 10.42 -9.10 -5.28
C ALA A 31 9.63 -9.66 -4.07
N GLU A 32 10.33 -10.31 -3.14
CA GLU A 32 9.76 -10.82 -1.88
C GLU A 32 9.30 -9.67 -0.98
N ASP A 33 10.16 -8.66 -0.75
CA ASP A 33 9.81 -7.47 0.04
C ASP A 33 8.60 -6.71 -0.53
N ILE A 34 8.52 -6.62 -1.86
CA ILE A 34 7.38 -6.01 -2.56
C ILE A 34 6.12 -6.83 -2.31
N ALA A 35 6.17 -8.15 -2.47
CA ALA A 35 5.03 -9.04 -2.28
C ALA A 35 4.50 -8.99 -0.84
N GLU A 36 5.39 -9.02 0.14
CA GLU A 36 5.00 -8.89 1.55
C GLU A 36 4.36 -7.53 1.86
N THR A 37 4.94 -6.45 1.33
CA THR A 37 4.39 -5.10 1.54
C THR A 37 3.03 -4.95 0.88
N ALA A 38 2.88 -5.44 -0.35
CA ALA A 38 1.60 -5.47 -1.06
C ALA A 38 0.56 -6.31 -0.31
N HIS A 39 0.95 -7.46 0.25
CA HIS A 39 0.06 -8.29 1.06
C HIS A 39 -0.43 -7.53 2.31
N ARG A 40 0.47 -6.88 3.06
CA ARG A 40 0.10 -6.05 4.23
C ARG A 40 -0.85 -4.91 3.86
N LEU A 41 -0.59 -4.22 2.75
CA LEU A 41 -1.45 -3.15 2.23
C LEU A 41 -2.86 -3.66 1.92
N LEU A 42 -2.96 -4.76 1.16
CA LEU A 42 -4.23 -5.35 0.79
C LEU A 42 -5.01 -5.82 2.01
N SER A 43 -4.36 -6.47 2.96
CA SER A 43 -5.00 -6.88 4.23
C SER A 43 -5.55 -5.68 4.99
N SER A 44 -4.78 -4.60 5.12
CA SER A 44 -5.25 -3.37 5.80
C SER A 44 -6.43 -2.70 5.09
N LEU A 45 -6.42 -2.65 3.75
CA LEU A 45 -7.52 -2.12 2.95
C LEU A 45 -8.79 -2.96 3.11
N VAL A 46 -8.65 -4.30 3.11
CA VAL A 46 -9.76 -5.24 3.30
C VAL A 46 -10.32 -5.14 4.72
N ASP A 47 -9.45 -5.07 5.74
CA ASP A 47 -9.86 -4.91 7.14
C ASP A 47 -10.63 -3.61 7.33
N THR A 48 -10.13 -2.50 6.75
CA THR A 48 -10.82 -1.20 6.81
C THR A 48 -12.19 -1.26 6.17
N ALA A 49 -12.30 -1.87 4.98
CA ALA A 49 -13.58 -2.04 4.30
C ALA A 49 -14.56 -2.94 5.06
N LEU A 50 -14.05 -3.98 5.74
CA LEU A 50 -14.86 -4.85 6.59
C LEU A 50 -15.36 -4.12 7.83
N GLN A 51 -14.48 -3.35 8.50
CA GLN A 51 -14.86 -2.51 9.64
C GLN A 51 -15.92 -1.49 9.26
N MET A 52 -15.79 -0.84 8.09
CA MET A 52 -16.83 0.08 7.59
C MET A 52 -18.17 -0.63 7.37
N LYS A 53 -18.16 -1.84 6.79
CA LYS A 53 -19.39 -2.64 6.60
C LYS A 53 -20.02 -3.08 7.92
N LEU A 54 -19.21 -3.55 8.87
CA LEU A 54 -19.69 -3.94 10.21
C LEU A 54 -20.30 -2.74 10.93
N ASN A 55 -19.61 -1.60 10.94
CA ASN A 55 -20.09 -0.38 11.59
C ASN A 55 -21.43 0.10 11.00
N TYR A 56 -21.59 0.07 9.67
CA TYR A 56 -22.88 0.38 9.04
C TYR A 56 -24.00 -0.57 9.47
N ASN A 57 -23.73 -1.88 9.47
CA ASN A 57 -24.72 -2.90 9.86
C ASN A 57 -25.10 -2.83 11.35
N THR A 58 -24.22 -2.33 12.22
CA THR A 58 -24.55 -2.11 13.64
C THR A 58 -25.36 -0.83 13.90
N LEU A 59 -25.50 0.04 12.90
CA LEU A 59 -26.25 1.30 12.99
C LEU A 59 -27.67 1.20 12.38
N THR A 60 -28.01 0.08 11.74
CA THR A 60 -29.34 -0.23 11.16
C THR A 60 -30.03 -1.33 11.93
#